data_AF-A0AAW0YHJ5-F1
#
_entry.id   AF-A0AAW0YHJ5-F1
#
_cell.length_a   1.000
_cell.length_b   1.000
_cell.length_c   1.000
_cell.angle_alpha   90.00
_cell.angle_beta   90.00
_cell.angle_gamma   90.00
#
_symmetry.space_group_name_H-M   'P 1'
#
loop_
_entity.id
_entity.type
_entity.pdbx_description
1 polymer ?
#
loop_
_entity_poly.entity_id
_entity_poly.type
_entity_poly.pdbx_seq_one_letter_code
_entity_poly.pdbx_strand_id
1 'polypeptide(L)'
;MAPGSNNMYLIKISPRKELWEMISKDELEKFEFFMNTVSRIKRNDTLLMCLERWIPDCGPQLIKNGLNIFNHPKNLTLEQLLLAYKIFTNLPLYEESPFHNQCIQFAARLGEKDTEVSEHQTVTAANDEKDKLLDS
;
A
#
# COMPACT_ATOMS: atom_id res chain seq x y z
N MET A 1 29.24 21.08 -11.29
CA MET A 1 27.76 20.95 -11.29
C MET A 1 27.41 20.16 -12.54
N ALA A 2 27.15 18.86 -12.44
CA ALA A 2 26.95 18.01 -13.63
C ALA A 2 25.50 18.14 -14.14
N PRO A 3 25.28 18.24 -15.47
CA PRO A 3 23.96 18.34 -16.08
C PRO A 3 23.14 17.06 -15.85
N GLY A 4 21.82 17.22 -15.73
CA GLY A 4 20.87 16.17 -15.35
C GLY A 4 21.06 14.87 -16.14
N SER A 5 21.39 13.81 -15.42
CA SER A 5 21.46 12.45 -15.96
C SER A 5 20.05 12.01 -16.35
N ASN A 6 19.77 12.06 -17.65
CA ASN A 6 18.51 11.66 -18.26
C ASN A 6 18.45 10.12 -18.36
N ASN A 7 18.41 9.45 -17.21
CA ASN A 7 18.46 8.00 -17.12
C ASN A 7 17.06 7.41 -17.33
N MET A 8 16.90 6.55 -18.34
CA MET A 8 15.73 5.70 -18.51
C MET A 8 16.02 4.30 -17.96
N TYR A 9 15.09 3.75 -17.18
CA TYR A 9 15.18 2.40 -16.63
C TYR A 9 14.15 1.50 -17.29
N LEU A 10 14.60 0.43 -17.93
CA LEU A 10 13.73 -0.68 -18.33
C LEU A 10 13.59 -1.63 -17.15
N ILE A 11 12.39 -1.70 -16.57
CA ILE A 11 12.10 -2.55 -15.41
C ILE A 11 11.18 -3.68 -15.86
N LYS A 12 11.56 -4.92 -15.55
CA LYS A 12 10.67 -6.06 -15.65
C LYS A 12 10.06 -6.34 -14.29
N ILE A 13 8.75 -6.16 -14.17
CA ILE A 13 7.98 -6.56 -13.00
C ILE A 13 7.41 -7.95 -13.27
N SER A 14 7.56 -8.88 -12.33
CA SER A 14 6.98 -10.22 -12.43
C SER A 14 6.48 -10.67 -11.07
N PRO A 15 5.29 -11.28 -11.00
CA PRO A 15 4.72 -11.69 -9.73
C PRO A 15 5.55 -12.81 -9.09
N ARG A 16 5.67 -12.76 -7.77
CA ARG A 16 6.26 -13.83 -6.98
C ARG A 16 5.27 -14.99 -6.89
N LYS A 17 5.72 -16.22 -7.18
CA LYS A 17 4.84 -17.41 -7.16
C LYS A 17 4.29 -17.69 -5.77
N GLU A 18 5.14 -17.49 -4.76
CA GLU A 18 4.82 -17.73 -3.36
C GLU A 18 3.95 -16.62 -2.73
N LEU A 19 3.55 -15.58 -3.47
CA LEU A 19 2.77 -14.46 -2.93
C LEU A 19 1.49 -14.94 -2.25
N TRP A 20 0.78 -15.86 -2.89
CA TRP A 20 -0.49 -16.40 -2.40
C TRP A 20 -0.34 -17.35 -1.20
N GLU A 21 0.87 -17.87 -0.97
CA GLU A 21 1.21 -18.62 0.25
C GLU A 21 1.47 -17.67 1.44
N MET A 22 1.89 -16.44 1.14
CA MET A 22 2.17 -15.43 2.15
C MET A 22 0.91 -14.68 2.58
N ILE A 23 0.03 -14.36 1.63
CA ILE A 23 -1.20 -13.58 1.81
C ILE A 23 -2.31 -14.14 0.92
N SER A 24 -3.46 -14.45 1.50
CA SER A 24 -4.63 -14.90 0.74
C SER A 24 -5.24 -13.76 -0.07
N LYS A 25 -5.98 -14.11 -1.13
CA LYS A 25 -6.65 -13.10 -1.97
C LYS A 25 -7.62 -12.22 -1.18
N ASP A 26 -8.34 -12.79 -0.23
CA ASP A 26 -9.32 -12.08 0.60
C ASP A 26 -8.67 -11.07 1.57
N GLU A 27 -7.39 -11.27 1.88
CA GLU A 27 -6.60 -10.38 2.73
C GLU A 27 -5.78 -9.36 1.94
N LEU A 28 -5.76 -9.46 0.60
CA LEU A 28 -4.88 -8.64 -0.23
C LEU A 28 -5.22 -7.15 -0.13
N GLU A 29 -6.51 -6.79 -0.12
CA GLU A 29 -6.95 -5.39 0.00
C GLU A 29 -6.57 -4.79 1.35
N LYS A 30 -6.77 -5.55 2.43
CA LYS A 30 -6.40 -5.15 3.79
C LYS A 30 -4.89 -4.99 3.92
N PHE A 31 -4.13 -5.92 3.34
CA PHE A 31 -2.68 -5.84 3.31
C PHE A 31 -2.17 -4.65 2.49
N GLU A 32 -2.78 -4.38 1.33
CA GLU A 32 -2.45 -3.20 0.53
C GLU A 32 -2.68 -1.92 1.33
N PHE A 33 -3.84 -1.79 1.97
CA PHE A 33 -4.16 -0.65 2.83
C PHE A 33 -3.14 -0.52 3.98
N PHE A 34 -2.82 -1.61 4.65
CA PHE A 34 -1.81 -1.65 5.72
C PHE A 34 -0.46 -1.13 5.22
N MET A 35 0.04 -1.69 4.11
CA MET A 35 1.33 -1.32 3.55
C MET A 35 1.35 0.13 3.04
N ASN A 36 0.26 0.59 2.42
CA ASN A 36 0.11 1.97 1.95
C ASN A 36 0.14 2.96 3.13
N THR A 37 -0.58 2.64 4.21
CA THR A 37 -0.62 3.47 5.41
C THR A 37 0.74 3.50 6.11
N VAL A 38 1.34 2.33 6.33
CA VAL A 38 2.63 2.20 7.02
C VAL A 38 3.77 2.87 6.25
N SER A 39 3.75 2.80 4.91
CA SER A 39 4.77 3.44 4.06
C SER A 39 4.71 4.98 4.09
N ARG A 40 3.56 5.55 4.47
CA ARG A 40 3.32 7.01 4.55
C ARG A 40 3.48 7.60 5.95
N ILE A 41 3.90 6.79 6.92
CA ILE A 41 4.22 7.24 8.27
C ILE A 41 5.29 8.37 8.21
N LYS A 42 5.15 9.37 9.10
CA LYS A 42 6.06 10.50 9.17
C LYS A 42 7.42 10.03 9.68
N ARG A 43 8.50 10.74 9.29
CA ARG A 43 9.89 10.36 9.61
C ARG A 43 10.17 10.13 11.10
N ASN A 44 9.45 10.80 11.98
CA ASN A 44 9.66 10.71 13.44
C ASN A 44 8.72 9.71 14.11
N ASP A 45 7.78 9.14 13.38
CA ASP A 45 6.80 8.20 13.90
C ASP A 45 7.32 6.75 13.70
N THR A 46 6.95 5.88 14.62
CA THR A 46 7.35 4.47 14.60
C THR A 46 6.24 3.60 14.04
N LEU A 47 6.57 2.36 13.68
CA LEU A 47 5.54 1.37 13.34
C LEU A 47 4.57 1.18 14.52
N LEU A 48 5.07 1.09 15.76
CA LEU A 48 4.22 0.96 16.95
C LEU A 48 3.15 2.05 17.03
N MET A 49 3.55 3.32 16.92
CA MET A 49 2.64 4.45 17.01
C MET A 49 1.54 4.43 15.95
N CYS A 50 1.80 3.80 14.79
CA CYS A 50 0.76 3.61 13.79
C CYS A 50 -0.19 2.48 14.17
N LEU A 51 0.34 1.35 14.62
CA LEU A 51 -0.48 0.19 14.98
C LEU A 51 -1.34 0.45 16.22
N GLU A 52 -0.83 1.20 17.19
CA GLU A 52 -1.58 1.59 18.41
C GLU A 52 -2.78 2.48 18.13
N ARG A 53 -2.79 3.21 17.00
CA ARG A 53 -3.98 3.96 16.56
C ARG A 53 -5.13 3.05 16.12
N TRP A 54 -4.84 1.79 15.78
CA TRP A 54 -5.84 0.80 15.43
C TRP A 54 -6.12 -0.14 16.60
N ILE A 55 -5.08 -0.68 17.23
CA ILE A 55 -5.22 -1.60 18.35
C ILE A 55 -4.30 -1.13 19.48
N PRO A 56 -4.86 -0.58 20.58
CA PRO A 56 -4.06 -0.12 21.70
C PRO A 56 -3.29 -1.28 22.33
N ASP A 57 -2.14 -0.97 22.93
CA ASP A 57 -1.28 -1.92 23.65
C ASP A 57 -0.86 -3.16 22.82
N CYS A 58 -0.76 -3.04 21.49
CA CYS A 58 -0.29 -4.13 20.63
C CYS A 58 1.23 -4.36 20.68
N GLY A 59 1.99 -3.39 21.22
CA GLY A 59 3.46 -3.41 21.29
C GLY A 59 4.09 -4.68 21.91
N PRO A 60 3.62 -5.17 23.07
CA PRO A 60 4.18 -6.37 23.69
C PRO A 60 4.13 -7.62 22.80
N GLN A 61 3.06 -7.80 22.02
CA GLN A 61 2.93 -8.94 21.11
C GLN A 61 3.91 -8.83 19.94
N LEU A 62 4.13 -7.62 19.42
CA LEU A 62 5.07 -7.39 18.34
C LEU A 62 6.53 -7.60 18.81
N ILE A 63 6.89 -7.10 20.00
CA ILE A 63 8.24 -7.30 20.59
C ILE A 63 8.51 -8.78 20.84
N LYS A 64 7.52 -9.51 21.37
CA LYS A 64 7.65 -10.95 21.64
C LYS A 64 8.01 -11.77 20.38
N ASN A 65 7.58 -11.29 19.21
CA ASN A 65 7.88 -11.90 17.92
C ASN A 65 9.16 -11.33 17.24
N GLY A 66 9.99 -10.58 17.98
CA GLY A 66 11.29 -10.10 17.49
C GLY A 66 11.25 -8.87 16.61
N LEU A 67 10.12 -8.13 16.57
CA LEU A 67 10.04 -6.89 15.81
C LEU A 67 10.65 -5.72 16.59
N ASN A 68 11.53 -4.96 15.93
CA ASN A 68 11.96 -3.66 16.45
C ASN A 68 10.91 -2.60 16.12
N ILE A 69 9.89 -2.53 16.97
CA ILE A 69 8.71 -1.67 16.79
C ILE A 69 8.97 -0.17 16.94
N PHE A 70 10.14 0.19 17.49
CA PHE A 70 10.58 1.58 17.66
C PHE A 70 11.24 2.14 16.41
N ASN A 71 11.47 1.31 15.39
CA ASN A 71 11.99 1.77 14.12
C ASN A 71 10.90 2.40 13.25
N HIS A 72 11.33 3.37 12.44
CA HIS A 72 10.53 3.84 11.32
C HIS A 72 10.33 2.69 10.32
N PRO A 73 9.14 2.50 9.73
CA PRO A 73 8.84 1.36 8.85
C PRO A 73 9.78 1.18 7.66
N LYS A 74 10.33 2.29 7.13
CA LYS A 74 11.34 2.27 6.05
C LYS A 74 12.64 1.55 6.42
N ASN A 75 12.91 1.39 7.70
CA ASN A 75 14.08 0.67 8.21
C ASN A 75 13.78 -0.82 8.46
N LEU A 76 12.56 -1.27 8.16
CA LEU A 76 12.13 -2.65 8.28
C LEU A 76 12.16 -3.34 6.91
N THR A 77 12.50 -4.61 6.89
CA THR A 77 12.42 -5.43 5.67
C THR A 77 10.96 -5.75 5.34
N LEU A 78 10.69 -6.14 4.09
CA LEU A 78 9.36 -6.60 3.70
C LEU A 78 8.89 -7.79 4.56
N GLU A 79 9.80 -8.70 4.90
CA GLU A 79 9.51 -9.84 5.77
C GLU A 79 9.08 -9.40 7.18
N GLN A 80 9.74 -8.38 7.74
CA GLN A 80 9.37 -7.82 9.04
C GLN A 80 8.02 -7.10 8.98
N LEU A 81 7.71 -6.38 7.89
CA LEU A 81 6.41 -5.75 7.70
C LEU A 81 5.29 -6.77 7.50
N LEU A 82 5.55 -7.85 6.75
CA LEU A 82 4.64 -8.99 6.61
C LEU A 82 4.38 -9.68 7.95
N LEU A 83 5.43 -9.90 8.74
CA LEU A 83 5.29 -10.46 10.08
C LEU A 83 4.48 -9.53 10.99
N ALA A 84 4.72 -8.23 10.93
CA ALA A 84 3.94 -7.24 11.68
C ALA A 84 2.46 -7.28 11.30
N TYR A 85 2.13 -7.35 10.01
CA TYR A 85 0.75 -7.51 9.54
C TYR A 85 0.13 -8.80 10.09
N LYS A 86 0.81 -9.94 9.97
CA LYS A 86 0.30 -11.23 10.47
C LYS A 86 0.07 -11.21 11.98
N ILE A 87 0.93 -10.58 12.76
CA ILE A 87 0.72 -10.45 14.21
C ILE A 87 -0.51 -9.57 14.45
N PHE A 88 -0.57 -8.41 13.79
CA PHE A 88 -1.64 -7.44 13.92
C PHE A 88 -3.03 -8.04 13.65
N THR A 89 -3.17 -8.81 12.57
CA THR A 89 -4.45 -9.46 12.21
C THR A 89 -4.85 -10.59 13.17
N ASN A 90 -3.90 -11.15 13.92
CA ASN A 90 -4.16 -12.20 14.91
C ASN A 90 -4.38 -11.65 16.34
N LEU A 91 -4.41 -10.33 16.52
CA LEU A 91 -4.70 -9.72 17.81
C LEU A 91 -6.19 -9.84 18.15
N PRO A 92 -6.55 -10.01 19.45
CA PRO A 92 -7.93 -10.25 19.86
C PRO A 92 -8.88 -9.08 19.53
N LEU A 93 -8.37 -7.84 19.45
CA LEU A 93 -9.15 -6.64 19.15
C LEU A 93 -9.14 -6.27 17.65
N TYR A 94 -8.61 -7.13 16.79
CA TYR A 94 -8.47 -6.82 15.37
C TYR A 94 -9.83 -6.59 14.70
N GLU A 95 -10.78 -7.50 14.89
CA GLU A 95 -12.11 -7.43 14.28
C GLU A 95 -12.87 -6.14 14.63
N GLU A 96 -12.72 -5.67 15.87
CA GLU A 96 -13.39 -4.45 16.38
C GLU A 96 -12.60 -3.17 16.09
N SER A 97 -11.39 -3.29 15.53
CA SER A 97 -10.51 -2.14 15.33
C SER A 97 -11.04 -1.21 14.23
N PRO A 98 -10.74 0.11 14.31
CA PRO A 98 -11.09 1.08 13.26
C PRO A 98 -10.37 0.82 11.93
N PHE A 99 -9.42 -0.11 11.88
CA PHE A 99 -8.71 -0.53 10.68
C PHE A 99 -9.67 -0.92 9.56
N HIS A 100 -10.71 -1.70 9.85
CA HIS A 100 -11.68 -2.19 8.86
C HIS A 100 -12.44 -1.04 8.18
N ASN A 101 -12.96 -0.10 8.98
CA ASN A 101 -13.66 1.07 8.45
C ASN A 101 -12.74 1.95 7.61
N GLN A 102 -11.47 2.10 8.01
CA GLN A 102 -10.49 2.86 7.23
C GLN A 102 -10.10 2.14 5.93
N CYS A 103 -10.04 0.82 5.94
CA CYS A 103 -9.79 0.00 4.75
C CYS A 103 -10.93 0.17 3.73
N ILE A 104 -12.19 0.14 4.17
CA ILE A 104 -13.36 0.37 3.31
C ILE A 104 -13.30 1.78 2.69
N GLN A 105 -12.98 2.81 3.49
CA GLN A 105 -12.83 4.18 2.99
C GLN A 105 -11.67 4.33 2.00
N PHE A 106 -10.57 3.60 2.21
CA PHE A 106 -9.44 3.57 1.31
C PHE A 106 -9.81 2.95 -0.04
N ALA A 107 -10.50 1.81 -0.03
CA ALA A 107 -10.97 1.14 -1.24
C ALA A 107 -11.94 2.03 -2.04
N ALA A 108 -12.88 2.70 -1.38
CA ALA A 108 -13.81 3.63 -2.02
C ALA A 108 -13.07 4.75 -2.80
N ARG A 109 -12.02 5.34 -2.20
CA ARG A 109 -11.21 6.39 -2.84
C ARG A 109 -10.36 5.89 -4.01
N LEU A 110 -10.00 4.61 -4.03
CA LEU A 110 -9.29 4.01 -5.16
C LEU A 110 -10.25 3.73 -6.32
N GLY A 111 -11.44 3.20 -6.04
CA GLY A 111 -12.47 2.98 -7.06
C GLY A 111 -12.91 4.28 -7.76
N GLU A 112 -12.99 5.40 -7.03
CA GLU A 112 -13.24 6.72 -7.63
C GLU A 112 -12.13 7.11 -8.63
N LYS A 113 -10.86 6.84 -8.32
CA LYS A 113 -9.72 7.13 -9.19
C LYS A 113 -9.64 6.23 -10.43
N ASP A 114 -10.03 4.97 -10.31
CA ASP A 114 -10.06 4.06 -11.46
C ASP A 114 -11.09 4.49 -12.50
N THR A 115 -12.15 5.18 -12.06
CA THR A 115 -13.19 5.73 -12.94
C THR A 115 -12.66 6.95 -13.71
N GLU A 116 -11.97 7.88 -13.04
CA GLU A 116 -11.37 9.09 -13.66
C GLU A 116 -10.27 8.75 -14.68
N VAL A 117 -9.45 7.72 -14.44
CA VAL A 117 -8.39 7.29 -15.37
C VAL A 117 -8.99 6.70 -16.67
N SER A 118 -10.15 6.06 -16.57
CA SER A 118 -10.88 5.52 -17.72
C SER A 118 -11.49 6.63 -18.59
N GLU A 119 -11.99 7.71 -17.98
CA GLU A 119 -12.56 8.86 -18.69
C GLU A 119 -11.50 9.70 -19.42
N HIS A 120 -10.31 9.89 -18.84
CA HIS A 120 -9.23 10.62 -19.53
C HIS A 120 -8.61 9.84 -20.70
N GLN A 121 -8.69 8.51 -20.73
CA GLN A 121 -8.26 7.71 -21.88
C GLN A 121 -9.26 7.79 -23.05
N THR A 122 -10.57 7.89 -22.79
CA THR A 122 -11.58 8.00 -23.87
C THR A 122 -11.61 9.37 -24.54
N VAL A 123 -11.37 10.46 -23.80
CA VAL A 123 -11.31 11.82 -24.38
C VAL A 123 -10.06 12.03 -25.24
N THR A 124 -8.93 11.42 -24.87
CA THR A 124 -7.69 11.54 -25.65
C THR A 124 -7.79 10.74 -26.96
N ALA A 125 -8.37 9.53 -26.94
CA ALA A 125 -8.61 8.73 -28.14
C ALA A 125 -9.62 9.37 -29.13
N ALA A 126 -10.64 10.09 -28.61
CA ALA A 126 -11.64 10.76 -29.45
C ALA A 126 -11.11 12.04 -30.14
N ASN A 127 -10.07 12.67 -29.60
CA ASN A 127 -9.44 13.84 -30.21
C ASN A 127 -8.44 13.46 -31.31
N ASP A 128 -7.76 12.31 -31.17
CA ASP A 128 -6.84 11.80 -32.22
C ASP A 128 -7.57 11.33 -33.49
N GLU A 129 -8.86 10.96 -33.42
CA GLU A 129 -9.67 10.63 -34.61
C GLU A 129 -10.18 11.86 -35.35
N LYS A 130 -10.39 12.99 -34.67
CA LYS A 130 -10.87 14.22 -35.33
C LYS A 130 -9.78 14.93 -36.12
N ASP A 131 -8.53 14.87 -35.68
CA ASP A 131 -7.40 15.48 -36.40
C ASP A 131 -6.97 14.70 -37.65
N LYS A 132 -7.36 13.42 -37.78
CA LYS A 132 -7.11 12.63 -39.01
C LYS A 132 -8.14 12.84 -40.13
N LEU A 133 -9.29 13.46 -39.84
CA LEU A 133 -10.34 13.70 -40.83
C LEU A 133 -10.28 15.09 -41.50
N LEU A 134 -9.38 15.97 -41.03
CA LEU A 134 -9.22 17.33 -41.56
C LEU A 134 -8.10 17.48 -42.60
N ASP A 135 -7.34 16.41 -42.85
CA ASP A 135 -6.24 16.36 -43.84
C ASP A 135 -6.59 15.49 -45.08
N SER A 136 -7.88 15.27 -45.39
CA SER A 136 -8.34 14.60 -46.62
C SER A 136 -8.96 15.57 -47.63
#